data_AF-A0A348N1P0-F1
#
_entry.id   AF-A0A348N1P0-F1
#
_cell.length_a   1.000
_cell.length_b   1.000
_cell.length_c   1.000
_cell.angle_alpha   90.00
_cell.angle_beta   90.00
_cell.angle_gamma   90.00
#
_symmetry.space_group_name_H-M   'P 1'
#
loop_
_entity.id
_entity.type
_entity.pdbx_description
1 polymer ?
#
loop_
_entity_poly.entity_id
_entity_poly.type
_entity_poly.pdbx_seq_one_letter_code
_entity_poly.pdbx_strand_id
1 'polypeptide(L)'
;AKGMVFGEVGIDMIAGPSEILIVCDGKTDPEWIAMDLFSQAEHDEDAQAILITDDAAFIEAVQSAMGRLLPTMARQEIIQQSLQHRAAFILVQDMNEAISVVNTIAPEHL
;
A
#
# COMPACT_ATOMS: atom_id res chain seq x y z
N ALA A 1 -2.01 -23.09 -13.05
CA ALA A 1 -3.03 -24.16 -12.98
C ALA A 1 -4.45 -23.63 -13.26
N LYS A 2 -5.00 -22.72 -12.45
CA LYS A 2 -6.34 -22.12 -12.69
C LYS A 2 -6.50 -21.47 -14.08
N GLY A 3 -5.51 -20.73 -14.56
CA GLY A 3 -5.54 -20.13 -15.91
C GLY A 3 -5.54 -21.15 -17.07
N MET A 4 -5.11 -22.40 -16.85
CA MET A 4 -5.09 -23.43 -17.89
C MET A 4 -6.43 -24.14 -18.06
N VAL A 5 -7.37 -23.98 -17.12
CA VAL A 5 -8.70 -24.60 -17.14
C VAL A 5 -9.84 -23.58 -17.36
N PHE A 6 -9.48 -22.34 -17.73
CA PHE A 6 -10.44 -21.29 -18.07
C PHE A 6 -11.26 -21.71 -19.30
N GLY A 7 -12.58 -21.84 -19.12
CA GLY A 7 -13.52 -22.27 -20.17
C GLY A 7 -14.08 -23.68 -19.98
N GLU A 8 -13.43 -24.54 -19.19
CA GLU A 8 -13.93 -25.90 -18.86
C GLU A 8 -14.57 -25.96 -17.46
N VAL A 9 -14.09 -25.10 -16.54
CA VAL A 9 -14.68 -24.85 -15.22
C VAL A 9 -14.65 -23.36 -14.91
N GLY A 10 -15.60 -22.87 -14.10
CA GLY A 10 -15.61 -21.49 -13.64
C GLY A 10 -14.40 -21.21 -12.73
N ILE A 11 -13.65 -20.15 -13.02
CA ILE A 11 -12.65 -19.61 -12.11
C ILE A 11 -13.09 -18.20 -11.71
N ASP A 12 -12.92 -17.86 -10.43
CA ASP A 12 -13.39 -16.59 -9.87
C ASP A 12 -12.59 -15.40 -10.43
N MET A 13 -11.27 -15.43 -10.25
CA MET A 13 -10.32 -14.43 -10.73
C MET A 13 -8.90 -15.02 -10.78
N ILE A 14 -8.04 -14.50 -11.66
CA ILE A 14 -6.60 -14.75 -11.60
C ILE A 14 -6.03 -13.82 -10.54
N ALA A 15 -5.45 -14.38 -9.47
CA ALA A 15 -4.91 -13.58 -8.38
C ALA A 15 -3.70 -12.76 -8.85
N GLY A 16 -3.74 -11.45 -8.61
CA GLY A 16 -2.58 -10.56 -8.65
C GLY A 16 -1.92 -10.46 -7.26
N PRO A 17 -0.80 -9.74 -7.17
CA PRO A 17 -0.20 -9.41 -5.87
C PRO A 17 -1.16 -8.54 -5.05
N SER A 18 -1.16 -8.75 -3.73
CA SER A 18 -2.06 -8.06 -2.83
C SER A 18 -1.73 -6.58 -2.71
N GLU A 19 -2.76 -5.73 -2.57
CA GLU A 19 -2.60 -4.26 -2.56
C GLU A 19 -3.35 -3.60 -1.40
N ILE A 20 -2.72 -2.57 -0.81
CA ILE A 20 -3.37 -1.60 0.07
C ILE A 20 -3.08 -0.18 -0.42
N LEU A 21 -4.11 0.67 -0.45
CA LEU A 21 -4.00 2.09 -0.69
C LEU A 21 -4.66 2.84 0.46
N ILE A 22 -3.94 3.76 1.07
CA ILE A 22 -4.46 4.60 2.16
C ILE A 22 -4.59 6.04 1.66
N VAL A 23 -5.75 6.66 1.87
CA VAL A 23 -5.93 8.11 1.70
C VAL A 23 -5.99 8.76 3.08
N CYS A 24 -5.13 9.73 3.34
CA CYS A 24 -5.06 10.41 4.64
C CYS A 24 -4.93 11.93 4.49
N ASP A 25 -5.67 12.69 5.30
CA ASP A 25 -5.66 14.16 5.34
C ASP A 25 -4.60 14.74 6.31
N GLY A 26 -3.65 13.90 6.74
CA GLY A 26 -2.55 14.27 7.62
C GLY A 26 -2.89 14.36 9.11
N LYS A 27 -4.14 14.07 9.52
CA LYS A 27 -4.57 14.19 10.92
C LYS A 27 -4.40 12.94 11.76
N THR A 28 -4.16 11.79 11.12
CA THR A 28 -3.92 10.51 11.79
C THR A 28 -2.47 10.44 12.26
N ASP A 29 -2.20 9.68 13.33
CA ASP A 29 -0.84 9.42 13.77
C ASP A 29 -0.02 8.77 12.63
N PRO A 30 1.13 9.35 12.20
CA PRO A 30 1.99 8.77 11.18
C PRO A 30 2.48 7.36 11.51
N GLU A 31 2.64 7.02 12.79
CA GLU A 31 3.05 5.66 13.19
C GLU A 31 1.96 4.63 12.92
N TRP A 32 0.68 5.02 13.02
CA TRP A 32 -0.42 4.12 12.68
C TRP A 32 -0.49 3.87 11.18
N ILE A 33 -0.33 4.91 10.37
CA ILE A 33 -0.26 4.76 8.90
C ILE A 33 0.92 3.89 8.48
N ALA A 34 2.09 4.07 9.10
CA ALA A 34 3.25 3.22 8.86
C ALA A 34 2.96 1.74 9.17
N MET A 35 2.29 1.46 10.29
CA MET A 35 1.90 0.10 10.66
C MET A 35 0.86 -0.50 9.71
N ASP A 36 -0.11 0.28 9.26
CA ASP A 36 -1.11 -0.18 8.27
C ASP A 36 -0.43 -0.53 6.94
N LEU A 37 0.51 0.30 6.45
CA LEU A 37 1.29 -0.01 5.24
C LEU A 37 2.14 -1.28 5.43
N PHE A 38 2.76 -1.45 6.60
CA PHE A 38 3.53 -2.66 6.93
C PHE A 38 2.65 -3.91 7.00
N SER A 39 1.41 -3.77 7.47
CA SER A 39 0.49 -4.90 7.60
C SER A 39 0.21 -5.58 6.27
N GLN A 40 0.25 -4.86 5.14
CA GLN A 40 0.16 -5.47 3.82
C GLN A 40 1.54 -5.88 3.29
N ALA A 41 2.55 -5.04 3.46
CA ALA A 41 3.90 -5.30 2.96
C ALA A 41 4.56 -6.55 3.58
N GLU A 42 4.11 -7.01 4.74
CA GLU A 42 4.66 -8.21 5.40
C GLU A 42 4.13 -9.54 4.84
N HIS A 43 3.11 -9.49 3.97
CA HIS A 43 2.48 -10.68 3.42
C HIS A 43 3.30 -11.29 2.28
N ASP A 44 3.86 -10.45 1.40
CA ASP A 44 4.57 -10.86 0.19
C ASP A 44 5.57 -9.76 -0.25
N GLU A 45 6.71 -10.14 -0.81
CA GLU A 45 7.70 -9.20 -1.39
C GLU A 45 7.14 -8.46 -2.61
N ASP A 46 6.12 -9.02 -3.27
CA ASP A 46 5.40 -8.39 -4.38
C ASP A 46 4.16 -7.58 -3.93
N ALA A 47 3.89 -7.49 -2.62
CA ALA A 47 2.79 -6.69 -2.11
C ALA A 47 2.99 -5.20 -2.41
N GLN A 48 1.89 -4.48 -2.63
CA GLN A 48 1.90 -3.06 -2.95
C GLN A 48 1.24 -2.24 -1.85
N ALA A 49 1.95 -1.22 -1.36
CA ALA A 49 1.48 -0.33 -0.29
C ALA A 49 1.58 1.14 -0.74
N ILE A 50 0.44 1.81 -0.85
CA ILE A 50 0.35 3.17 -1.40
C ILE A 50 -0.22 4.12 -0.33
N LEU A 51 0.38 5.29 -0.16
CA LEU A 51 -0.19 6.40 0.61
C LEU A 51 -0.49 7.57 -0.32
N ILE A 52 -1.71 8.10 -0.23
CA ILE A 52 -2.14 9.33 -0.89
C ILE A 52 -2.48 10.37 0.18
N THR A 53 -1.95 11.59 0.04
CA THR A 53 -2.26 12.71 0.93
C THR A 53 -2.08 14.04 0.20
N ASP A 54 -2.72 15.09 0.68
CA ASP A 54 -2.46 16.49 0.27
C ASP A 54 -1.43 17.20 1.17
N ASP A 55 -0.85 16.49 2.14
CA ASP A 55 0.15 17.01 3.07
C ASP A 55 1.54 16.38 2.84
N ALA A 56 2.44 17.16 2.25
CA ALA A 56 3.82 16.74 2.01
C ALA A 56 4.60 16.46 3.31
N ALA A 57 4.35 17.25 4.37
CA ALA A 57 5.02 17.05 5.65
C ALA A 57 4.54 15.76 6.32
N PHE A 58 3.29 15.37 6.07
CA PHE A 58 2.77 14.09 6.54
C PHE A 58 3.49 12.89 5.89
N ILE A 59 3.80 12.95 4.59
CA ILE A 59 4.60 11.91 3.91
C ILE A 59 5.96 11.73 4.60
N GLU A 60 6.66 12.84 4.87
CA GLU A 60 7.95 12.81 5.56
C GLU A 60 7.82 12.23 6.97
N ALA A 61 6.75 12.57 7.69
CA ALA A 61 6.47 12.05 9.02
C ALA A 61 6.22 10.53 9.00
N VAL A 62 5.45 10.03 8.03
CA VAL A 62 5.20 8.59 7.84
C VAL A 62 6.49 7.87 7.48
N GLN A 63 7.29 8.37 6.54
CA GLN A 63 8.56 7.76 6.18
C GLN A 63 9.55 7.71 7.36
N SER A 64 9.58 8.77 8.16
CA SER A 64 10.37 8.81 9.39
C SER A 64 9.89 7.78 10.41
N ALA A 65 8.58 7.64 10.59
CA ALA A 65 7.98 6.60 11.43
C ALA A 65 8.34 5.20 10.94
N MET A 66 8.20 4.93 9.64
CA MET A 66 8.59 3.67 9.01
C MET A 66 10.06 3.34 9.28
N GLY A 67 10.97 4.31 9.16
CA GLY A 67 12.39 4.11 9.46
C GLY A 67 12.68 3.73 10.92
N ARG A 68 11.88 4.23 11.88
CA ARG A 68 11.99 3.86 13.30
C ARG A 68 11.36 2.50 13.61
N LEU A 69 10.24 2.18 12.96
CA LEU A 69 9.44 0.99 13.24
C LEU A 69 9.95 -0.26 12.52
N LEU A 70 10.47 -0.12 11.29
CA LEU A 70 10.92 -1.25 10.48
C LEU A 70 11.90 -2.20 11.21
N PRO A 71 12.92 -1.73 11.95
CA PRO A 71 13.84 -2.61 12.69
C PRO A 71 13.19 -3.44 13.80
N THR A 72 11.96 -3.08 14.20
CA THR A 72 11.19 -3.79 15.24
C THR A 72 10.26 -4.85 14.67
N MET A 73 10.09 -4.88 13.34
CA MET A 73 9.16 -5.80 12.67
C MET A 73 9.76 -7.19 12.53
N ALA A 74 8.98 -8.23 12.86
CA ALA A 74 9.44 -9.62 12.76
C ALA A 74 9.79 -10.02 11.32
N ARG A 75 9.10 -9.44 10.32
CA ARG A 75 9.28 -9.69 8.89
C ARG A 75 9.93 -8.51 8.15
N GLN A 76 10.83 -7.79 8.82
CA GLN A 76 11.46 -6.57 8.28
C GLN A 76 12.05 -6.74 6.86
N GLU A 77 12.64 -7.90 6.55
CA GLU A 77 13.27 -8.14 5.24
C GLU A 77 12.23 -8.16 4.11
N ILE A 78 11.10 -8.85 4.31
CA ILE A 78 9.99 -8.93 3.34
C ILE A 78 9.37 -7.54 3.16
N ILE A 79 9.07 -6.86 4.27
CA ILE A 79 8.54 -5.49 4.26
C ILE A 79 9.47 -4.57 3.46
N GLN A 80 10.78 -4.65 3.71
CA GLN A 80 11.75 -3.82 3.01
C GLN A 80 11.76 -4.10 1.49
N GLN A 81 11.69 -5.37 1.07
CA GLN A 81 11.64 -5.72 -0.36
C GLN A 81 10.36 -5.20 -1.02
N SER A 82 9.19 -5.40 -0.40
CA SER A 82 7.90 -4.89 -0.90
C SER A 82 7.92 -3.37 -1.06
N LEU A 83 8.38 -2.66 -0.02
CA LEU A 83 8.42 -1.20 -0.06
C LEU A 83 9.40 -0.66 -1.09
N GLN A 84 10.57 -1.28 -1.26
CA GLN A 84 11.58 -0.83 -2.22
C GLN A 84 11.11 -0.94 -3.68
N HIS A 85 10.33 -1.98 -3.99
CA HIS A 85 9.92 -2.24 -5.37
C HIS A 85 8.57 -1.63 -5.73
N ARG A 86 7.66 -1.52 -4.76
CA ARG A 86 6.24 -1.28 -5.07
C ARG A 86 5.54 -0.25 -4.19
N ALA A 87 6.18 0.30 -3.16
CA ALA A 87 5.55 1.37 -2.42
C ALA A 87 5.49 2.67 -3.23
N ALA A 88 4.40 3.42 -3.04
CA ALA A 88 4.25 4.74 -3.62
C ALA A 88 3.68 5.72 -2.59
N PHE A 89 4.27 6.91 -2.54
CA PHE A 89 3.77 8.04 -1.76
C PHE A 89 3.35 9.12 -2.76
N ILE A 90 2.05 9.40 -2.84
CA ILE A 90 1.46 10.26 -3.84
C ILE A 90 0.95 11.53 -3.14
N LEU A 91 1.59 12.65 -3.45
CA LEU A 91 1.11 13.97 -3.04
C LEU A 91 0.09 14.47 -4.06
N VAL A 92 -1.10 14.85 -3.58
CA VAL A 92 -2.15 15.48 -4.38
C VAL A 92 -2.38 16.92 -3.95
N GLN A 93 -3.11 17.69 -4.75
CA GLN A 93 -3.46 19.08 -4.43
C GLN A 93 -4.56 19.18 -3.38
N ASP A 94 -5.52 18.25 -3.42
CA ASP A 94 -6.63 18.16 -2.48
C ASP A 94 -7.26 16.75 -2.49
N MET A 95 -8.23 16.54 -1.59
CA MET A 95 -8.94 15.26 -1.48
C MET A 95 -9.83 14.91 -2.68
N ASN A 96 -10.21 15.86 -3.54
CA ASN A 96 -10.94 15.54 -4.77
C ASN A 96 -10.01 14.91 -5.81
N GLU A 97 -8.78 15.41 -5.90
CA GLU A 97 -7.75 14.77 -6.70
C GLU A 97 -7.40 13.38 -6.15
N ALA A 98 -7.31 13.20 -4.82
CA ALA A 98 -7.12 11.89 -4.20
C ALA A 98 -8.16 10.88 -4.70
N ILE A 99 -9.46 11.22 -4.67
CA ILE A 99 -10.54 10.35 -5.17
C ILE A 99 -10.33 9.96 -6.64
N SER A 100 -9.89 10.91 -7.47
CA SER A 100 -9.63 10.66 -8.90
C SER A 100 -8.47 9.68 -9.10
N VAL A 101 -7.40 9.82 -8.30
CA VAL A 101 -6.25 8.92 -8.30
C VAL A 101 -6.66 7.52 -7.82
N VAL A 102 -7.40 7.41 -6.72
CA VAL A 102 -7.91 6.13 -6.20
C VAL A 102 -8.72 5.38 -7.24
N ASN A 103 -9.66 6.06 -7.92
CA ASN A 103 -10.47 5.43 -8.96
C ASN A 103 -9.64 4.94 -10.16
N THR A 104 -8.49 5.57 -10.42
CA THR A 104 -7.59 5.17 -11.50
C THR A 104 -6.77 3.95 -11.10
N ILE A 105 -6.33 3.88 -9.85
CA ILE A 105 -5.55 2.75 -9.31
C ILE A 105 -6.45 1.52 -9.12
N ALA A 106 -7.69 1.71 -8.66
CA ALA A 106 -8.65 0.66 -8.36
C ALA A 106 -8.09 -0.41 -7.40
N PRO A 107 -7.70 0.01 -6.17
CA PRO A 107 -6.99 -0.87 -5.24
C PRO A 107 -7.90 -2.00 -4.71
N GLU A 108 -7.27 -3.09 -4.28
CA GLU A 108 -7.97 -4.19 -3.60
C GLU A 108 -8.51 -3.75 -2.23
N HIS A 109 -7.69 -3.04 -1.44
CA HIS A 109 -8.05 -2.47 -0.16
C HIS A 109 -7.84 -0.95 -0.18
N LEU A 110 -8.83 -0.20 0.31
CA LEU A 110 -8.87 1.25 0.42
C LEU A 110 -9.18 1.68 1.86
#